data_AF-A0A9D3BS03-F1
#
_entry.id   AF-A0A9D3BS03-F1
#
_cell.length_a   1.000
_cell.length_b   1.000
_cell.length_c   1.000
_cell.angle_alpha   90.00
_cell.angle_beta   90.00
_cell.angle_gamma   90.00
#
_symmetry.space_group_name_H-M   'P 1'
#
loop_
_entity.id
_entity.type
_entity.pdbx_description
1 polymer ?
#
loop_
_entity_poly.entity_id
_entity_poly.type
_entity_poly.pdbx_seq_one_letter_code
_entity_poly.pdbx_strand_id
1 'polypeptide(L)'
;MSFPNYGQALFKPKKQERDEESNYNLYYFSDFERHNAEIAAFHLDRILGYRRIPPVVGRLVNVIKEIKDVTTDRKLARTFFTSPGTLNLHTACLKCF
;
A
#
# COMPACT_ATOMS: atom_id res chain seq x y z
N MET A 1 -5.81 6.78 -5.13
CA MET A 1 -6.34 6.28 -6.42
C MET A 1 -7.70 6.90 -6.65
N SER A 2 -7.96 7.31 -7.88
CA SER A 2 -9.26 7.85 -8.30
C SER A 2 -9.94 6.81 -9.20
N PHE A 3 -11.23 6.60 -8.99
CA PHE A 3 -12.04 5.64 -9.73
C PHE A 3 -12.94 6.35 -10.75
N PRO A 4 -13.48 5.63 -11.76
CA PRO A 4 -14.34 6.23 -12.80
C PRO A 4 -15.61 6.90 -12.25
N ASN A 5 -16.08 6.47 -11.08
CA ASN A 5 -17.21 7.07 -10.38
C ASN A 5 -16.82 8.27 -9.51
N TYR A 6 -15.68 8.91 -9.79
CA TYR A 6 -15.10 10.04 -9.03
C TYR A 6 -14.72 9.71 -7.57
N GLY A 7 -14.92 8.46 -7.13
CA GLY A 7 -14.50 8.01 -5.81
C GLY A 7 -12.99 8.03 -5.66
N GLN A 8 -12.51 8.28 -4.46
CA GLN A 8 -11.08 8.28 -4.13
C GLN A 8 -10.80 7.32 -2.98
N ALA A 9 -9.67 6.63 -3.05
CA ALA A 9 -9.18 5.78 -1.98
C ALA A 9 -7.68 5.98 -1.74
N LEU A 10 -7.28 5.84 -0.49
CA LEU A 10 -5.87 5.74 -0.12
C LEU A 10 -5.35 4.35 -0.49
N PHE A 11 -4.11 4.29 -0.99
CA PHE A 11 -3.49 3.04 -1.43
C PHE A 11 -2.21 2.80 -0.62
N LYS A 12 -2.15 1.65 0.07
CA LYS A 12 -0.94 1.16 0.74
C LYS A 12 -0.46 -0.12 0.04
N PRO A 13 0.72 -0.14 -0.60
CA PRO A 13 1.24 -1.33 -1.25
C PRO A 13 1.66 -2.39 -0.23
N LYS A 14 1.83 -3.63 -0.68
CA LYS A 14 2.48 -4.68 0.11
C LYS A 14 3.95 -4.31 0.31
N LYS A 15 4.36 -4.13 1.57
CA LYS A 15 5.76 -3.87 1.95
C LYS A 15 6.46 -5.08 2.58
N GLN A 16 5.70 -6.03 3.09
CA GLN A 16 6.21 -7.15 3.86
C GLN A 16 5.43 -8.43 3.52
N GLU A 17 6.08 -9.59 3.64
CA GLU A 17 5.41 -10.88 3.46
C GLU A 17 4.41 -11.17 4.58
N ARG A 18 3.51 -12.13 4.33
CA ARG A 18 2.42 -12.46 5.27
C ARG A 18 2.96 -13.00 6.60
N ASP A 19 3.91 -13.91 6.51
CA ASP A 19 4.43 -14.68 7.65
C ASP A 19 5.69 -14.04 8.26
N GLU A 20 6.10 -12.88 7.73
CA GLU A 20 7.27 -12.17 8.22
C GLU A 20 6.91 -11.33 9.44
N GLU A 21 7.67 -11.46 10.52
CA GLU A 21 7.49 -10.68 11.74
C GLU A 21 8.38 -9.45 11.75
N SER A 22 7.95 -8.41 12.45
CA SER A 22 8.78 -7.21 12.63
C SER A 22 9.97 -7.57 13.52
N ASN A 23 11.18 -7.19 13.09
CA ASN A 23 12.41 -7.52 13.81
C ASN A 23 12.37 -6.95 15.23
N TYR A 24 12.71 -7.75 16.23
CA TYR A 24 12.72 -7.36 17.64
C TYR A 24 13.67 -6.18 17.96
N ASN A 25 14.73 -5.99 17.16
CA ASN A 25 15.66 -4.88 17.31
C ASN A 25 15.12 -3.56 16.72
N LEU A 26 13.98 -3.61 16.05
CA LEU A 26 13.40 -2.47 15.37
C LEU A 26 12.56 -1.65 16.35
N TYR A 27 12.81 -0.34 16.43
CA TYR A 27 11.92 0.55 17.19
C TYR A 27 10.54 0.65 16.52
N TYR A 28 9.51 0.96 17.30
CA TYR A 28 8.12 1.05 16.82
C TYR A 28 7.92 2.04 15.66
N PHE A 29 8.64 3.16 15.64
CA PHE A 29 8.58 4.14 14.55
C PHE A 29 9.27 3.64 13.26
N SER A 30 10.13 2.63 13.40
CA SER A 30 10.83 1.99 12.29
C SER A 30 10.02 0.83 11.69
N ASP A 31 8.89 0.44 12.29
CA ASP A 31 8.05 -0.64 11.78
C ASP A 31 7.36 -0.31 10.44
N PHE A 32 7.15 -1.31 9.60
CA PHE A 32 6.54 -1.11 8.29
C PHE A 32 5.02 -1.01 8.39
N GLU A 33 4.45 -0.02 7.72
CA GLU A 33 3.00 0.02 7.51
C GLU A 33 2.59 -1.05 6.48
N ARG A 34 1.73 -1.98 6.91
CA ARG A 34 1.28 -3.11 6.08
C ARG A 34 -0.17 -2.94 5.66
N HIS A 35 -0.48 -3.22 4.39
CA HIS A 35 -1.85 -3.31 3.90
C HIS A 35 -2.73 -4.29 4.68
N ASN A 36 -2.15 -5.39 5.18
CA ASN A 36 -2.85 -6.39 6.00
C ASN A 36 -3.44 -5.77 7.28
N ALA A 37 -2.70 -4.88 7.94
CA ALA A 37 -3.13 -4.26 9.18
C ALA A 37 -4.36 -3.35 8.96
N GLU A 38 -4.40 -2.60 7.85
CA GLU A 38 -5.54 -1.75 7.50
C GLU A 38 -6.82 -2.56 7.26
N ILE A 39 -6.70 -3.67 6.51
CA ILE A 39 -7.84 -4.56 6.22
C ILE A 39 -8.33 -5.22 7.51
N ALA A 40 -7.41 -5.77 8.31
CA ALA A 40 -7.74 -6.44 9.57
C ALA A 40 -8.37 -5.47 10.59
N ALA A 41 -7.83 -4.25 10.70
CA ALA A 41 -8.35 -3.23 11.60
C ALA A 41 -9.80 -2.88 11.26
N PHE A 42 -10.14 -2.67 9.99
CA PHE A 42 -11.52 -2.43 9.57
C PHE A 42 -12.47 -3.55 9.99
N HIS A 43 -12.09 -4.81 9.75
CA HIS A 43 -12.92 -5.95 10.14
C HIS A 43 -13.04 -6.09 11.66
N LEU A 44 -11.95 -5.85 12.40
CA LEU A 44 -11.94 -5.90 13.86
C LEU A 44 -12.84 -4.82 14.47
N ASP A 45 -12.72 -3.57 14.00
CA ASP A 45 -13.53 -2.43 14.43
C ASP A 45 -15.02 -2.66 14.14
N ARG A 46 -15.34 -3.32 13.02
CA ARG A 46 -16.70 -3.74 12.69
C ARG A 46 -17.23 -4.81 13.65
N ILE A 47 -16.43 -5.83 13.98
CA ILE A 47 -16.82 -6.92 14.90
C ILE A 47 -17.01 -6.40 16.32
N LEU A 48 -16.14 -5.49 16.77
CA LEU A 48 -16.23 -4.85 18.09
C LEU A 48 -17.35 -3.79 18.18
N GLY A 49 -18.02 -3.47 17.06
CA GLY A 49 -19.14 -2.54 17.03
C GLY A 49 -18.76 -1.06 17.10
N TYR A 50 -17.47 -0.72 17.00
CA TYR A 50 -16.98 0.65 17.09
C TYR A 50 -17.33 1.49 15.85
N ARG A 51 -17.23 0.93 14.64
CA ARG A 51 -17.57 1.57 13.35
C ARG A 51 -16.86 2.92 13.13
N ARG A 52 -15.59 3.00 13.51
CA ARG A 52 -14.76 4.22 13.42
C ARG A 52 -13.81 4.19 12.23
N ILE A 53 -13.47 3.01 11.74
CA ILE A 53 -12.47 2.84 10.68
C ILE A 53 -13.16 2.92 9.31
N PRO A 54 -12.63 3.70 8.35
CA PRO A 54 -13.20 3.75 7.00
C PRO A 54 -13.16 2.37 6.34
N PRO A 55 -14.08 2.05 5.41
CA PRO A 55 -14.03 0.77 4.68
C PRO A 55 -12.72 0.57 3.93
N VAL A 56 -12.06 -0.57 4.15
CA VAL A 56 -10.81 -0.97 3.48
C VAL A 56 -10.99 -2.32 2.80
N VAL A 57 -10.44 -2.45 1.59
CA VAL A 57 -10.44 -3.71 0.82
C VAL A 57 -9.07 -4.00 0.25
N GLY A 58 -8.71 -5.28 0.18
CA GLY A 58 -7.52 -5.75 -0.53
C GLY A 58 -7.82 -5.97 -2.02
N ARG A 59 -6.91 -5.53 -2.90
CA ARG A 59 -7.01 -5.73 -4.35
C ARG A 59 -5.63 -5.97 -4.95
N LEU A 60 -5.54 -6.93 -5.87
CA LEU A 60 -4.39 -7.08 -6.76
C LEU A 60 -4.51 -6.04 -7.87
N VAL A 61 -3.50 -5.18 -7.98
CA VAL A 61 -3.47 -4.06 -8.93
C VAL A 61 -2.34 -4.29 -9.92
N ASN A 62 -2.62 -4.18 -11.22
CA ASN A 62 -1.58 -4.19 -12.23
C ASN A 62 -0.85 -2.85 -12.22
N VAL A 63 0.35 -2.85 -11.63
CA VAL A 63 1.14 -1.64 -11.40
C VAL A 63 1.51 -0.90 -12.70
N ILE A 64 1.62 -1.60 -13.84
CA ILE A 64 1.88 -0.97 -15.14
C ILE A 64 0.62 -0.22 -15.60
N LYS A 65 -0.45 -0.98 -15.85
CA LYS A 65 -1.66 -0.46 -16.49
C LYS A 65 -2.46 0.48 -15.60
N GLU A 66 -2.46 0.25 -14.29
CA GLU A 66 -3.34 0.97 -13.35
C GLU A 66 -2.61 2.07 -12.56
N ILE A 67 -1.28 2.10 -12.56
CA ILE A 67 -0.50 3.12 -11.84
C ILE A 67 0.45 3.86 -12.78
N LYS A 68 1.39 3.17 -13.43
CA LYS A 68 2.41 3.80 -14.27
C LYS A 68 1.82 4.54 -15.46
N ASP A 69 0.90 3.90 -16.19
CA ASP A 69 0.36 4.46 -17.43
C ASP A 69 -0.73 5.53 -17.18
N VAL A 70 -1.30 5.57 -15.98
CA VAL A 70 -2.40 6.47 -15.60
C VAL A 70 -1.92 7.66 -14.75
N THR A 71 -0.76 7.56 -14.10
CA THR A 71 -0.29 8.63 -13.21
C THR A 71 0.12 9.88 -13.99
N THR A 72 -0.40 11.03 -13.57
CA THR A 72 0.06 12.35 -14.02
C THR A 72 1.18 12.91 -13.15
N ASP A 73 1.47 12.28 -12.01
CA ASP A 73 2.53 12.71 -11.10
C ASP A 73 3.91 12.30 -11.62
N ARG A 74 4.70 13.31 -12.02
CA ARG A 74 6.06 13.14 -12.51
C ARG A 74 7.02 12.57 -11.47
N LYS A 75 6.80 12.81 -10.17
CA LYS A 75 7.65 12.27 -9.10
C LYS A 75 7.45 10.76 -9.00
N LEU A 76 6.19 10.32 -9.01
CA LEU A 76 5.86 8.89 -9.01
C LEU A 76 6.27 8.19 -10.31
N ALA A 77 6.10 8.85 -11.46
CA ALA A 77 6.46 8.27 -12.75
C ALA A 77 7.97 7.94 -12.88
N ARG A 78 8.83 8.75 -12.23
CA ARG A 78 10.29 8.59 -12.29
C ARG A 78 10.84 7.48 -11.41
N THR A 79 10.06 6.97 -10.46
CA THR A 79 10.53 5.97 -9.51
C THR A 79 10.22 4.52 -9.95
N PHE A 80 9.59 4.36 -11.11
CA PHE A 80 9.46 3.06 -11.79
C PHE A 80 10.76 2.70 -12.50
N PHE A 81 11.25 1.49 -12.26
CA PHE A 81 12.43 0.95 -12.93
C PHE A 81 12.28 -0.55 -13.17
N THR A 82 12.92 -1.03 -14.23
CA THR A 82 12.87 -2.45 -14.59
C THR A 82 14.06 -3.15 -13.95
N SER A 83 13.79 -4.10 -13.06
CA SER A 83 14.79 -5.05 -12.58
C SER A 83 14.84 -6.27 -13.51
N PRO A 84 15.86 -7.14 -13.41
CA PRO A 84 15.95 -8.33 -14.26
C PRO A 84 14.68 -9.21 -14.08
N GLY A 85 13.77 -9.15 -15.07
CA GLY A 85 12.55 -9.95 -15.13
C GLY A 85 11.30 -9.38 -14.43
N THR A 86 11.38 -8.28 -13.67
CA THR A 86 10.20 -7.66 -13.01
C THR A 86 10.25 -6.14 -12.97
N LEU A 87 9.11 -5.48 -13.22
CA LEU A 87 8.97 -4.04 -13.03
C LEU A 87 8.76 -3.74 -11.54
N ASN A 88 9.67 -2.95 -10.97
CA ASN A 88 9.59 -2.51 -9.59
C ASN A 88 9.23 -1.03 -9.52
N LEU A 89 8.54 -0.68 -8.43
CA LEU A 89 8.19 0.69 -8.10
C LEU A 89 8.82 1.02 -6.74
N HIS A 90 9.79 1.93 -6.72
CA HIS A 90 10.12 2.63 -5.48
C HIS A 90 9.16 3.82 -5.34
N THR A 91 8.80 4.23 -4.13
CA THR A 91 8.09 5.52 -3.95
C THR A 91 9.02 6.48 -3.23
N ALA A 92 8.85 7.79 -3.35
CA ALA A 92 9.65 8.72 -2.55
C ALA A 92 8.98 8.89 -1.17
N CYS A 93 9.28 8.01 -0.21
CA CYS A 93 8.78 8.08 1.17
C CYS A 93 9.81 7.49 2.15
N LEU A 94 9.67 7.81 3.45
CA LEU A 94 10.62 7.55 4.53
C LEU A 94 11.14 6.08 4.63
N LYS A 95 10.43 5.11 4.06
CA LYS A 95 10.78 3.69 4.00
C LYS A 95 10.46 3.12 2.63
N CYS A 96 11.25 3.55 1.67
CA CYS A 96 11.18 3.09 0.29
C CYS A 96 12.45 2.39 -0.19
N PHE A 97 13.39 2.21 0.74
CA PHE A 97 14.44 1.21 0.72
C PHE A 97 13.96 -0.03 1.46
#